data_AF-A0A017TI58-F1
#
_entry.id   AF-A0A017TI58-F1
#
_cell.length_a   1.000
_cell.length_b   1.000
_cell.length_c   1.000
_cell.angle_alpha   90.00
_cell.angle_beta   90.00
_cell.angle_gamma   90.00
#
_symmetry.space_group_name_H-M   'P 1'
#
loop_
_entity.id
_entity.type
_entity.pdbx_description
1 polymer ?
#
loop_
_entity_poly.entity_id
_entity_poly.type
_entity_poly.pdbx_seq_one_letter_code
_entity_poly.pdbx_strand_id
1 'polypeptide(L)'
;MAASSRQLLARAIPLLAGSLAFAFTCAAGCSSEEEGDGGSTSTETRPPATPESARAAYTEVDARLMQNCNACHAGSVEDNFLEPGDEEGRYQRLKQWPAFITPDPRDSVLLTYPKENGTHPGQSNQVHPGSALEAVDGLRVAMQNWLLEEARLIVDDPAAGPLGIGTDPITPILGLNVLYLDGLHPELDGVAITFIAEEASFGLALTDLDVYTTDLTGVTMDRPRLVIYPLGVEAKTATLTDAFNSLKLDVPASSVQQMGEGQIFLTDWVPEAKIAFHFKELKPYTAAAPAGNPCLDFPTFDTRAKPQLGACVGCHADQNNEAHLAMNLTGLNDPAAVADTCAQILARRVLPDDPGNSLIFLNTDPSGPATHQFKFGDPGVFNTFKSEITVWIEAERAAAMAAGQ
;
A
#
# COMPACT_ATOMS: atom_id res chain seq x y z
N MET A 1 55.87 -11.19 -41.63
CA MET A 1 55.68 -10.29 -42.78
C MET A 1 54.97 -9.04 -42.28
N ALA A 2 55.57 -7.88 -42.57
CA ALA A 2 55.12 -6.47 -42.46
C ALA A 2 53.99 -6.12 -41.45
N ALA A 3 54.15 -5.32 -40.38
CA ALA A 3 54.87 -4.05 -40.13
C ALA A 3 54.44 -2.86 -41.01
N SER A 4 53.84 -1.83 -40.38
CA SER A 4 54.04 -0.37 -40.58
C SER A 4 52.83 0.39 -40.01
N SER A 5 52.86 1.10 -38.88
CA SER A 5 53.62 2.31 -38.46
C SER A 5 52.88 3.64 -38.72
N ARG A 6 52.48 4.26 -37.59
CA ARG A 6 52.64 5.67 -37.15
C ARG A 6 52.54 6.81 -38.17
N GLN A 7 51.82 7.89 -37.81
CA GLN A 7 52.46 9.17 -37.44
C GLN A 7 51.50 10.21 -36.82
N LEU A 8 51.98 10.81 -35.73
CA LEU A 8 51.53 12.06 -35.10
C LEU A 8 51.95 13.28 -35.94
N LEU A 9 51.17 14.36 -35.90
CA LEU A 9 51.72 15.72 -35.99
C LEU A 9 50.77 16.76 -35.36
N ALA A 10 51.30 17.44 -34.35
CA ALA A 10 50.76 18.66 -33.75
C ALA A 10 51.17 19.88 -34.59
N ARG A 11 50.37 20.97 -34.56
CA ARG A 11 50.86 22.37 -34.46
C ARG A 11 49.74 23.42 -34.40
N ALA A 12 49.81 24.20 -33.32
CA ALA A 12 49.87 25.67 -33.22
C ALA A 12 48.75 26.59 -33.78
N ILE A 13 48.41 27.53 -32.88
CA ILE A 13 47.52 28.71 -32.93
C ILE A 13 48.07 29.81 -33.87
N PRO A 14 47.20 30.71 -34.39
CA PRO A 14 47.37 32.13 -34.05
C PRO A 14 46.06 32.86 -33.68
N LEU A 15 46.20 33.80 -32.74
CA LEU A 15 45.29 34.91 -32.45
C LEU A 15 45.18 35.86 -33.64
N LEU A 16 43.98 36.40 -33.89
CA LEU A 16 43.81 37.70 -34.55
C LEU A 16 42.56 38.40 -34.02
N ALA A 17 42.79 39.61 -33.51
CA ALA A 17 41.80 40.56 -33.04
C ALA A 17 41.05 41.19 -34.22
N GLY A 18 39.77 41.49 -34.02
CA GLY A 18 38.96 42.24 -34.97
C GLY A 18 37.76 42.87 -34.26
N SER A 19 37.97 44.07 -33.73
CA SER A 19 36.90 44.94 -33.25
C SER A 19 36.07 45.43 -34.43
N LEU A 20 34.75 45.25 -34.40
CA LEU A 20 33.83 46.11 -35.15
C LEU A 20 32.62 46.46 -34.29
N ALA A 21 32.53 47.73 -33.92
CA ALA A 21 31.38 48.32 -33.31
C ALA A 21 30.30 48.56 -34.38
N PHE A 22 29.08 48.10 -34.12
CA PHE A 22 27.87 48.64 -34.71
C PHE A 22 26.86 48.86 -33.59
N ALA A 23 26.64 50.13 -33.26
CA ALA A 23 25.46 50.57 -32.53
C ALA A 23 24.52 51.20 -33.56
N PHE A 24 23.27 50.71 -33.63
CA PHE A 24 22.06 51.53 -33.66
C PHE A 24 20.81 50.64 -33.54
N THR A 25 20.25 50.69 -32.33
CA THR A 25 18.82 50.65 -31.93
C THR A 25 17.74 50.45 -32.99
N CYS A 26 16.83 49.50 -32.73
CA CYS A 26 15.37 49.71 -32.72
C CYS A 26 14.69 48.71 -31.78
N ALA A 27 13.62 49.20 -31.14
CA ALA A 27 12.86 48.60 -30.06
C ALA A 27 11.92 47.47 -30.52
N ALA A 28 11.87 46.40 -29.73
CA ALA A 28 10.72 45.54 -29.40
C ALA A 28 11.29 44.29 -28.71
N GLY A 29 11.48 44.35 -27.39
CA GLY A 29 11.97 43.21 -26.62
C GLY A 29 10.83 42.25 -26.33
N CYS A 30 10.81 41.10 -27.03
CA CYS A 30 10.27 39.86 -26.48
C CYS A 30 11.30 39.37 -25.46
N SER A 31 10.97 39.43 -24.17
CA SER A 31 11.74 38.75 -23.12
C SER A 31 11.45 37.26 -23.21
N SER A 32 12.49 36.49 -23.47
CA SER A 32 12.57 35.07 -23.14
C SER A 32 12.38 34.90 -21.63
N GLU A 33 11.34 34.17 -21.23
CA GLU A 33 11.22 33.62 -19.88
C GLU A 33 12.32 32.57 -19.70
N GLU A 34 13.36 32.97 -18.98
CA GLU A 34 14.24 32.04 -18.28
C GLU A 34 13.44 31.48 -17.10
N GLU A 35 13.33 30.15 -17.01
CA GLU A 35 12.80 29.41 -15.87
C GLU A 35 13.66 29.72 -14.64
N GLY A 36 13.25 30.75 -13.89
CA GLY A 36 13.79 31.07 -12.59
C GLY A 36 13.27 30.06 -11.57
N ASP A 37 14.18 29.31 -10.97
CA ASP A 37 14.00 28.58 -9.70
C ASP A 37 13.59 29.57 -8.61
N GLY A 38 12.28 29.81 -8.54
CA GLY A 38 11.62 30.76 -7.66
C GLY A 38 11.45 30.18 -6.27
N GLY A 39 12.55 30.01 -5.54
CA GLY A 39 12.57 29.84 -4.09
C GLY A 39 12.13 31.12 -3.38
N SER A 40 10.88 31.55 -3.60
CA SER A 40 10.26 32.64 -2.85
C SER A 40 9.96 32.15 -1.45
N THR A 41 10.87 32.44 -0.52
CA THR A 41 10.68 32.36 0.93
C THR A 41 9.79 33.50 1.43
N SER A 42 8.67 33.75 0.75
CA SER A 42 7.63 34.62 1.29
C SER A 42 7.06 33.93 2.53
N THR A 43 7.27 34.53 3.69
CA THR A 43 6.70 34.12 4.97
C THR A 43 5.19 34.44 5.00
N GLU A 44 4.46 34.06 3.95
CA GLU A 44 3.01 34.08 3.99
C GLU A 44 2.58 33.04 5.02
N THR A 45 1.91 33.52 6.06
CA THR A 45 1.36 32.67 7.10
C THR A 45 0.20 31.91 6.48
N ARG A 46 0.50 30.77 5.84
CA ARG A 46 -0.51 29.88 5.28
C ARG A 46 -1.46 29.49 6.42
N PRO A 47 -2.79 29.58 6.23
CA PRO A 47 -3.72 29.16 7.25
C PRO A 47 -3.44 27.70 7.65
N PRO A 48 -3.80 27.32 8.88
CA PRO A 48 -3.72 25.94 9.28
C PRO A 48 -4.34 24.96 8.28
N ALA A 49 -3.70 23.80 8.11
CA ALA A 49 -4.29 22.75 7.30
C ALA A 49 -5.54 22.19 7.98
N THR A 50 -6.54 21.87 7.17
CA THR A 50 -7.82 21.27 7.54
C THR A 50 -8.13 20.14 6.56
N PRO A 51 -8.92 19.12 6.94
CA PRO A 51 -9.39 18.12 5.98
C PRO A 51 -10.06 18.78 4.75
N GLU A 52 -10.79 19.87 4.95
CA GLU A 52 -11.44 20.61 3.88
C GLU A 52 -10.44 21.32 2.95
N SER A 53 -9.33 21.86 3.48
CA SER A 53 -8.30 22.50 2.64
C SER A 53 -7.50 21.47 1.85
N ALA A 54 -7.21 20.29 2.44
CA ALA A 54 -6.60 19.17 1.72
C ALA A 54 -7.53 18.66 0.60
N ARG A 55 -8.81 18.47 0.90
CA ARG A 55 -9.83 18.06 -0.08
C ARG A 55 -10.01 19.07 -1.20
N ALA A 56 -10.07 20.36 -0.88
CA ALA A 56 -10.16 21.42 -1.88
C ALA A 56 -8.91 21.47 -2.79
N ALA A 57 -7.72 21.19 -2.25
CA ALA A 57 -6.49 21.09 -3.04
C ALA A 57 -6.51 19.85 -3.96
N TYR A 58 -7.17 18.76 -3.53
CA TYR A 58 -7.30 17.54 -4.32
C TYR A 58 -8.19 17.73 -5.57
N THR A 59 -9.19 18.60 -5.55
CA THR A 59 -10.08 18.84 -6.72
C THR A 59 -9.30 19.12 -8.02
N GLU A 60 -8.21 19.88 -7.96
CA GLU A 60 -7.36 20.15 -9.13
C GLU A 60 -6.53 18.93 -9.55
N VAL A 61 -6.05 18.17 -8.57
CA VAL A 61 -5.31 16.92 -8.79
C VAL A 61 -6.21 15.90 -9.48
N ASP A 62 -7.42 15.71 -8.99
CA ASP A 62 -8.41 14.76 -9.50
C ASP A 62 -8.69 14.99 -10.97
N ALA A 63 -9.04 16.22 -11.35
CA ALA A 63 -9.34 16.55 -12.74
C ALA A 63 -8.19 16.20 -13.70
N ARG A 64 -6.95 16.49 -13.29
CA ARG A 64 -5.74 16.23 -14.10
C ARG A 64 -5.38 14.74 -14.13
N LEU A 65 -5.49 14.03 -13.01
CA LEU A 65 -5.32 12.58 -12.94
C LEU A 65 -6.37 11.85 -13.79
N MET A 66 -7.63 12.28 -13.72
CA MET A 66 -8.70 11.68 -14.49
C MET A 66 -8.56 11.89 -16.00
N GLN A 67 -8.00 13.03 -16.40
CA GLN A 67 -7.74 13.30 -17.80
C GLN A 67 -6.55 12.51 -18.37
N ASN A 68 -5.48 12.31 -17.59
CA ASN A 68 -4.19 11.87 -18.11
C ASN A 68 -3.75 10.48 -17.63
N CYS A 69 -4.21 10.06 -16.45
CA CYS A 69 -3.72 8.88 -15.75
C CYS A 69 -4.79 7.77 -15.65
N ASN A 70 -6.08 8.14 -15.68
CA ASN A 70 -7.22 7.22 -15.54
C ASN A 70 -7.22 6.05 -16.53
N ALA A 71 -6.76 6.23 -17.77
CA ALA A 71 -6.76 5.15 -18.75
C ALA A 71 -5.96 3.91 -18.29
N CYS A 72 -4.94 4.11 -17.45
CA CYS A 72 -4.14 3.03 -16.88
C CYS A 72 -4.52 2.74 -15.42
N HIS A 73 -4.78 3.78 -14.62
CA HIS A 73 -4.93 3.70 -13.15
C HIS A 73 -6.39 3.63 -12.66
N ALA A 74 -7.36 3.51 -13.57
CA ALA A 74 -8.78 3.37 -13.24
C ALA A 74 -9.36 1.98 -13.52
N GLY A 75 -8.53 1.08 -14.02
CA GLY A 75 -8.94 -0.30 -14.34
C GLY A 75 -7.83 -1.31 -14.22
N SER A 76 -6.59 -0.90 -13.90
CA SER A 76 -5.64 -1.79 -13.26
C SER A 76 -6.08 -1.98 -11.81
N VAL A 77 -5.46 -2.94 -11.17
CA VAL A 77 -5.98 -3.59 -9.98
C VAL A 77 -5.00 -3.57 -8.82
N GLU A 78 -3.76 -3.32 -9.20
CA GLU A 78 -2.59 -3.01 -8.37
C GLU A 78 -2.33 -1.50 -8.34
N ASP A 79 -3.04 -0.70 -9.13
CA ASP A 79 -2.92 0.77 -9.15
C ASP A 79 -4.29 1.44 -9.35
N ASN A 80 -5.37 0.88 -8.79
CA ASN A 80 -6.76 1.31 -9.07
C ASN A 80 -7.18 2.60 -8.35
N PHE A 81 -6.23 3.41 -7.89
CA PHE A 81 -6.53 4.61 -7.12
C PHE A 81 -7.38 5.64 -7.88
N LEU A 82 -7.47 5.55 -9.21
CA LEU A 82 -8.34 6.39 -10.05
C LEU A 82 -9.62 5.70 -10.54
N GLU A 83 -10.02 4.57 -9.95
CA GLU A 83 -11.24 3.85 -10.35
C GLU A 83 -12.44 4.81 -10.54
N PRO A 84 -13.31 4.60 -11.56
CA PRO A 84 -14.46 5.45 -11.79
C PRO A 84 -15.34 5.57 -10.55
N GLY A 85 -15.72 6.81 -10.21
CA GLY A 85 -16.48 7.14 -9.01
C GLY A 85 -16.71 8.64 -8.96
N ASP A 86 -17.22 9.14 -7.84
CA ASP A 86 -17.13 10.57 -7.57
C ASP A 86 -15.69 10.95 -7.16
N GLU A 87 -15.41 12.25 -7.17
CA GLU A 87 -14.12 12.82 -6.73
C GLU A 87 -13.78 12.37 -5.31
N GLU A 88 -14.78 12.28 -4.45
CA GLU A 88 -14.62 11.89 -3.05
C GLU A 88 -14.12 10.45 -2.90
N GLY A 89 -14.71 9.50 -3.62
CA GLY A 89 -14.28 8.12 -3.59
C GLY A 89 -12.82 7.95 -4.04
N ARG A 90 -12.38 8.71 -5.05
CA ARG A 90 -10.97 8.70 -5.50
C ARG A 90 -10.03 9.34 -4.50
N TYR A 91 -10.44 10.47 -3.92
CA TYR A 91 -9.70 11.12 -2.84
C TYR A 91 -9.43 10.15 -1.69
N GLN A 92 -10.47 9.47 -1.21
CA GLN A 92 -10.33 8.50 -0.11
C GLN A 92 -9.46 7.30 -0.50
N ARG A 93 -9.60 6.76 -1.72
CA ARG A 93 -8.73 5.69 -2.21
C ARG A 93 -7.26 6.13 -2.19
N LEU A 94 -6.92 7.25 -2.80
CA LEU A 94 -5.54 7.76 -2.82
C LEU A 94 -4.92 7.91 -1.43
N LYS A 95 -5.70 8.30 -0.41
CA LYS A 95 -5.23 8.39 0.98
C LYS A 95 -4.93 7.05 1.62
N GLN A 96 -5.45 5.95 1.08
CA GLN A 96 -5.27 4.59 1.57
C GLN A 96 -4.04 3.92 0.93
N TRP A 97 -3.51 4.46 -0.17
CA TRP A 97 -2.38 3.87 -0.87
C TRP A 97 -1.06 4.06 -0.09
N PRO A 98 -0.29 2.99 0.15
CA PRO A 98 0.97 3.06 0.87
C PRO A 98 1.93 4.08 0.24
N ALA A 99 2.64 4.84 1.09
CA ALA A 99 3.61 5.86 0.67
C ALA A 99 3.07 6.98 -0.27
N PHE A 100 1.76 7.08 -0.51
CA PHE A 100 1.20 8.18 -1.31
C PHE A 100 1.20 9.46 -0.50
N ILE A 101 0.83 9.38 0.78
CA ILE A 101 0.80 10.50 1.70
C ILE A 101 1.79 10.25 2.82
N THR A 102 2.85 11.04 2.81
CA THR A 102 3.99 10.94 3.74
C THR A 102 4.14 12.24 4.53
N PRO A 103 4.82 12.22 5.70
CA PRO A 103 5.11 13.45 6.45
C PRO A 103 5.94 14.47 5.64
N ASP A 104 6.88 14.00 4.84
CA ASP A 104 7.56 14.82 3.83
C ASP A 104 6.96 14.52 2.45
N PRO A 105 6.19 15.44 1.85
CA PRO A 105 5.58 15.25 0.53
C PRO A 105 6.58 14.82 -0.54
N ARG A 106 7.86 15.18 -0.42
CA ARG A 106 8.90 14.83 -1.41
C ARG A 106 9.21 13.35 -1.44
N ASP A 107 8.92 12.63 -0.35
CA ASP A 107 9.09 11.19 -0.26
C ASP A 107 7.88 10.43 -0.83
N SER A 108 6.79 11.14 -1.16
CA SER A 108 5.61 10.54 -1.78
C SER A 108 5.96 9.84 -3.08
N VAL A 109 5.50 8.60 -3.23
CA VAL A 109 5.66 7.86 -4.48
C VAL A 109 4.93 8.56 -5.63
N LEU A 110 3.85 9.31 -5.38
CA LEU A 110 3.15 10.08 -6.41
C LEU A 110 4.02 11.19 -7.04
N LEU A 111 5.06 11.66 -6.35
CA LEU A 111 5.98 12.67 -6.87
C LEU A 111 7.29 12.10 -7.40
N THR A 112 7.72 10.95 -6.86
CA THR A 112 9.03 10.36 -7.14
C THR A 112 8.99 9.26 -8.21
N TYR A 113 7.81 8.65 -8.39
CA TYR A 113 7.64 7.50 -9.25
C TYR A 113 7.26 7.82 -10.71
N PRO A 114 6.21 8.61 -11.02
CA PRO A 114 5.79 8.89 -12.40
C PRO A 114 6.75 9.85 -13.12
N LYS A 115 7.97 9.39 -13.39
CA LYS A 115 9.04 10.10 -14.10
C LYS A 115 9.35 9.41 -15.42
N GLU A 116 9.97 10.13 -16.34
CA GLU A 116 10.42 9.55 -17.60
C GLU A 116 11.37 8.36 -17.34
N ASN A 117 11.04 7.20 -17.90
CA ASN A 117 11.74 5.93 -17.68
C ASN A 117 11.72 5.39 -16.22
N GLY A 118 10.82 5.87 -15.37
CA GLY A 118 10.59 5.29 -14.03
C GLY A 118 10.03 3.88 -14.11
N THR A 119 10.43 2.98 -13.20
CA THR A 119 9.93 1.59 -13.11
C THR A 119 8.98 1.38 -11.93
N HIS A 120 7.84 0.71 -12.11
CA HIS A 120 6.83 0.53 -11.05
C HIS A 120 7.49 0.04 -9.76
N PRO A 121 7.17 0.63 -8.59
CA PRO A 121 7.64 0.08 -7.31
C PRO A 121 7.31 -1.43 -7.28
N GLY A 122 8.27 -2.26 -6.88
CA GLY A 122 8.10 -3.71 -6.89
C GLY A 122 8.29 -4.41 -8.25
N GLN A 123 8.26 -3.69 -9.38
CA GLN A 123 8.42 -4.27 -10.71
C GLN A 123 9.70 -3.79 -11.40
N SER A 124 10.80 -4.52 -11.18
CA SER A 124 12.16 -4.15 -11.62
C SER A 124 12.36 -3.98 -13.14
N ASN A 125 11.38 -4.33 -13.98
CA ASN A 125 11.50 -4.29 -15.44
C ASN A 125 10.32 -3.61 -16.18
N GLN A 126 9.34 -3.03 -15.46
CA GLN A 126 8.22 -2.35 -16.12
C GLN A 126 8.38 -0.85 -16.03
N VAL A 127 8.85 -0.25 -17.12
CA VAL A 127 8.89 1.21 -17.28
C VAL A 127 7.46 1.74 -17.38
N HIS A 128 7.11 2.75 -16.59
CA HIS A 128 5.82 3.42 -16.60
C HIS A 128 5.50 3.88 -18.03
N PRO A 129 4.50 3.29 -18.72
CA PRO A 129 4.23 3.60 -20.12
C PRO A 129 3.44 4.90 -20.31
N GLY A 130 2.89 5.45 -19.22
CA GLY A 130 2.13 6.70 -19.21
C GLY A 130 3.02 7.95 -19.18
N SER A 131 2.39 9.10 -19.37
CA SER A 131 3.06 10.41 -19.26
C SER A 131 3.73 10.58 -17.90
N ALA A 132 4.98 11.06 -17.91
CA ALA A 132 5.63 11.55 -16.71
C ALA A 132 4.79 12.69 -16.10
N LEU A 133 4.86 12.86 -14.78
CA LEU A 133 4.14 13.90 -14.04
C LEU A 133 4.47 15.30 -14.59
N GLU A 134 5.71 15.49 -15.02
CA GLU A 134 6.23 16.71 -15.63
C GLU A 134 5.67 16.96 -17.04
N ALA A 135 5.19 15.93 -17.73
CA ALA A 135 4.60 16.05 -19.06
C ALA A 135 3.12 16.45 -19.02
N VAL A 136 2.47 16.37 -17.86
CA VAL A 136 1.09 16.83 -17.66
C VAL A 136 1.13 18.24 -17.07
N ASP A 137 0.69 19.21 -17.86
CA ASP A 137 0.68 20.62 -17.47
C ASP A 137 0.06 20.80 -16.08
N GLY A 138 0.74 21.53 -15.19
CA GLY A 138 0.32 21.84 -13.82
C GLY A 138 0.15 20.66 -12.83
N LEU A 139 0.18 19.39 -13.26
CA LEU A 139 -0.17 18.26 -12.38
C LEU A 139 0.83 18.10 -11.23
N ARG A 140 2.14 18.22 -11.49
CA ARG A 140 3.15 18.13 -10.41
C ARG A 140 2.92 19.18 -9.32
N VAL A 141 2.63 20.42 -9.71
CA VAL A 141 2.43 21.52 -8.76
C VAL A 141 1.15 21.30 -7.96
N ALA A 142 0.05 20.92 -8.63
CA ALA A 142 -1.21 20.58 -7.96
C ALA A 142 -1.02 19.42 -6.96
N MET A 143 -0.32 18.36 -7.38
CA MET A 143 -0.02 17.19 -6.55
C MET A 143 0.82 17.57 -5.33
N GLN A 144 1.89 18.36 -5.51
CA GLN A 144 2.72 18.88 -4.42
C GLN A 144 1.90 19.72 -3.43
N ASN A 145 1.01 20.57 -3.92
CA ASN A 145 0.16 21.41 -3.07
C ASN A 145 -0.83 20.59 -2.24
N TRP A 146 -1.46 19.60 -2.86
CA TRP A 146 -2.35 18.67 -2.18
C TRP A 146 -1.61 17.82 -1.15
N LEU A 147 -0.51 17.19 -1.53
CA LEU A 147 0.32 16.38 -0.62
C LEU A 147 0.87 17.21 0.54
N LEU A 148 1.19 18.49 0.30
CA LEU A 148 1.58 19.41 1.37
C LEU A 148 0.43 19.68 2.34
N GLU A 149 -0.81 19.84 1.87
CA GLU A 149 -1.96 19.96 2.76
C GLU A 149 -2.19 18.68 3.56
N GLU A 150 -2.12 17.52 2.93
CA GLU A 150 -2.24 16.21 3.60
C GLU A 150 -1.14 15.96 4.62
N ALA A 151 0.11 16.26 4.28
CA ALA A 151 1.25 16.12 5.18
C ALA A 151 1.12 17.05 6.40
N ARG A 152 0.54 18.25 6.23
CA ARG A 152 0.27 19.16 7.35
C ARG A 152 -0.87 18.68 8.26
N LEU A 153 -1.67 17.71 7.84
CA LEU A 153 -2.60 16.99 8.70
C LEU A 153 -1.90 15.88 9.51
N ILE A 154 -0.69 15.49 9.13
CA ILE A 154 0.16 14.59 9.91
C ILE A 154 0.89 15.44 10.95
N VAL A 155 0.39 15.44 12.17
CA VAL A 155 1.05 16.14 13.26
C VAL A 155 2.17 15.25 13.81
N ASP A 156 3.41 15.55 13.41
CA ASP A 156 4.60 15.01 14.09
C ASP A 156 4.59 15.51 15.53
N ASP A 157 4.44 14.60 16.49
CA ASP A 157 4.62 14.92 17.90
C ASP A 157 6.09 14.77 18.31
N PRO A 158 6.85 15.85 18.53
CA PRO A 158 8.20 15.75 19.05
C PRO A 158 8.25 15.15 20.48
N ALA A 159 7.15 15.14 21.23
CA ALA A 159 7.05 14.48 22.54
C ALA A 159 6.83 12.95 22.45
N ALA A 160 6.50 12.41 21.27
CA ALA A 160 6.39 10.97 21.04
C ALA A 160 7.75 10.24 21.07
N GLY A 161 8.87 10.99 21.08
CA GLY A 161 10.22 10.43 21.00
C GLY A 161 10.43 9.64 19.70
N PRO A 162 11.55 8.91 19.52
CA PRO A 162 11.67 7.99 18.40
C PRO A 162 10.68 6.84 18.66
N LEU A 163 9.48 6.95 18.08
CA LEU A 163 8.40 5.95 18.14
C LEU A 163 8.86 4.53 17.74
N GLY A 164 10.01 4.45 17.07
CA GLY A 164 10.64 3.23 16.61
C GLY A 164 10.49 3.12 15.11
N ILE A 165 10.50 1.89 14.61
CA ILE A 165 10.11 1.60 13.23
C ILE A 165 8.59 1.48 13.19
N GLY A 166 7.92 2.05 12.21
CA GLY A 166 6.46 2.02 12.18
C GLY A 166 5.90 2.22 10.79
N THR A 167 4.67 1.77 10.62
CA THR A 167 3.93 1.86 9.36
C THR A 167 3.60 3.30 9.01
N ASP A 168 3.32 3.56 7.75
CA ASP A 168 2.71 4.82 7.36
C ASP A 168 1.33 4.98 8.03
N PRO A 169 0.91 6.20 8.38
CA PRO A 169 -0.43 6.44 8.89
C PRO A 169 -1.52 6.16 7.84
N ILE A 170 -2.48 5.30 8.18
CA ILE A 170 -3.64 4.96 7.33
C ILE A 170 -4.94 5.51 7.93
N THR A 171 -5.94 5.78 7.09
CA THR A 171 -7.31 6.01 7.58
C THR A 171 -8.04 4.67 7.63
N PRO A 172 -8.45 4.16 8.80
CA PRO A 172 -9.15 2.87 8.88
C PRO A 172 -10.47 2.91 8.11
N ILE A 173 -10.78 1.83 7.39
CA ILE A 173 -12.12 1.60 6.84
C ILE A 173 -12.95 0.83 7.86
N LEU A 174 -14.25 1.12 7.96
CA LEU A 174 -15.14 0.30 8.79
C LEU A 174 -15.26 -1.10 8.17
N GLY A 175 -15.05 -2.14 8.97
CA GLY A 175 -14.85 -3.52 8.52
C GLY A 175 -13.37 -3.91 8.53
N LEU A 176 -13.00 -4.88 7.69
CA LEU A 176 -11.65 -5.45 7.70
C LEU A 176 -10.60 -4.50 7.10
N ASN A 177 -9.48 -4.35 7.81
CA ASN A 177 -8.29 -3.63 7.40
C ASN A 177 -7.10 -4.60 7.35
N VAL A 178 -6.15 -4.33 6.45
CA VAL A 178 -4.89 -5.07 6.31
C VAL A 178 -3.76 -4.06 6.22
N LEU A 179 -2.72 -4.24 7.03
CA LEU A 179 -1.55 -3.38 7.11
C LEU A 179 -0.29 -4.21 6.89
N TYR A 180 0.34 -4.05 5.73
CA TYR A 180 1.55 -4.77 5.37
C TYR A 180 2.80 -4.18 6.05
N LEU A 181 3.76 -5.05 6.38
CA LEU A 181 4.99 -4.71 7.09
C LEU A 181 6.24 -4.73 6.18
N ASP A 182 6.04 -4.95 4.89
CA ASP A 182 7.04 -5.00 3.82
C ASP A 182 7.86 -3.70 3.69
N GLY A 183 7.21 -2.54 3.81
CA GLY A 183 7.87 -1.23 3.82
C GLY A 183 8.82 -1.00 5.00
N LEU A 184 8.74 -1.85 6.03
CA LEU A 184 9.54 -1.71 7.25
C LEU A 184 10.79 -2.61 7.24
N HIS A 185 10.73 -3.76 6.56
CA HIS A 185 11.87 -4.64 6.46
C HIS A 185 11.77 -5.52 5.20
N PRO A 186 12.80 -5.59 4.33
CA PRO A 186 12.71 -6.31 3.05
C PRO A 186 12.34 -7.78 3.14
N GLU A 187 12.74 -8.46 4.22
CA GLU A 187 12.41 -9.88 4.45
C GLU A 187 11.00 -10.10 5.03
N LEU A 188 10.31 -9.06 5.50
CA LEU A 188 8.93 -9.12 5.99
C LEU A 188 7.89 -8.91 4.88
N ASP A 189 8.33 -9.06 3.62
CA ASP A 189 7.45 -8.98 2.47
C ASP A 189 6.25 -9.94 2.64
N GLY A 190 5.03 -9.39 2.57
CA GLY A 190 3.77 -10.13 2.71
C GLY A 190 3.36 -10.50 4.13
N VAL A 191 4.14 -10.12 5.14
CA VAL A 191 3.71 -10.17 6.54
C VAL A 191 2.75 -8.99 6.78
N ALA A 192 1.63 -9.23 7.46
CA ALA A 192 0.61 -8.21 7.67
C ALA A 192 -0.01 -8.28 9.08
N ILE A 193 -0.50 -7.14 9.55
CA ILE A 193 -1.46 -7.04 10.65
C ILE A 193 -2.84 -6.85 10.05
N THR A 194 -3.84 -7.57 10.54
CA THR A 194 -5.25 -7.36 10.18
C THR A 194 -6.07 -6.98 11.40
N PHE A 195 -7.20 -6.31 11.17
CA PHE A 195 -8.19 -6.03 12.20
C PHE A 195 -9.52 -5.62 11.58
N ILE A 196 -10.62 -5.86 12.28
CA ILE A 196 -11.95 -5.30 11.97
C ILE A 196 -12.11 -3.98 12.73
N ALA A 197 -12.35 -2.89 12.02
CA ALA A 197 -12.66 -1.60 12.63
C ALA A 197 -14.17 -1.35 12.67
N GLU A 198 -14.69 -1.00 13.83
CA GLU A 198 -16.10 -0.67 14.04
C GLU A 198 -16.23 0.66 14.76
N GLU A 199 -17.18 1.49 14.34
CA GLU A 199 -17.49 2.71 15.06
C GLU A 199 -18.26 2.36 16.34
N ALA A 200 -17.75 2.85 17.48
CA ALA A 200 -18.37 2.69 18.78
C ALA A 200 -18.79 4.06 19.33
N SER A 201 -19.69 4.08 20.31
CA SER A 201 -20.17 5.32 20.93
C SER A 201 -19.07 6.19 21.59
N PHE A 202 -17.87 5.65 21.72
CA PHE A 202 -16.72 6.28 22.38
C PHE A 202 -15.49 6.42 21.46
N GLY A 203 -15.57 6.10 20.16
CA GLY A 203 -14.44 6.16 19.25
C GLY A 203 -14.41 4.98 18.28
N LEU A 204 -13.21 4.49 17.94
CA LEU A 204 -13.04 3.33 17.06
C LEU A 204 -12.71 2.07 17.87
N ALA A 205 -13.44 0.98 17.64
CA ALA A 205 -13.08 -0.34 18.12
C ALA A 205 -12.30 -1.07 17.02
N LEU A 206 -11.11 -1.57 17.33
CA LEU A 206 -10.41 -2.54 16.49
C LEU A 206 -10.56 -3.91 17.15
N THR A 207 -11.02 -4.90 16.40
CA THR A 207 -11.21 -6.29 16.83
C THR A 207 -10.51 -7.24 15.86
N ASP A 208 -10.40 -8.52 16.20
CA ASP A 208 -9.70 -9.55 15.42
C ASP A 208 -8.29 -9.09 14.98
N LEU A 209 -7.57 -8.51 15.95
CA LEU A 209 -6.26 -7.89 15.72
C LEU A 209 -5.18 -8.98 15.63
N ASP A 210 -4.95 -9.48 14.42
CA ASP A 210 -4.15 -10.66 14.12
C ASP A 210 -2.92 -10.32 13.29
N VAL A 211 -1.87 -11.13 13.43
CA VAL A 211 -0.65 -11.06 12.62
C VAL A 211 -0.53 -12.29 11.77
N TYR A 212 -0.42 -12.04 10.47
CA TYR A 212 -0.28 -13.05 9.43
C TYR A 212 1.14 -13.05 8.90
N THR A 213 1.79 -14.22 8.92
CA THR A 213 3.14 -14.39 8.38
C THR A 213 3.15 -15.10 7.04
N THR A 214 4.30 -15.05 6.36
CA THR A 214 4.49 -15.77 5.10
C THR A 214 4.92 -17.21 5.32
N ASP A 215 4.83 -18.04 4.28
CA ASP A 215 5.36 -19.40 4.30
C ASP A 215 6.88 -19.45 4.44
N LEU A 216 7.55 -18.35 4.10
CA LEU A 216 9.00 -18.20 4.16
C LEU A 216 9.45 -17.47 5.42
N THR A 217 8.70 -16.48 5.89
CA THR A 217 9.16 -15.55 6.92
C THR A 217 8.14 -15.36 8.04
N GLY A 218 8.57 -15.62 9.27
CA GLY A 218 7.88 -15.18 10.50
C GLY A 218 8.26 -13.75 10.89
N VAL A 219 7.65 -13.22 11.96
CA VAL A 219 7.97 -11.87 12.47
C VAL A 219 8.13 -11.85 13.99
N THR A 220 9.15 -11.15 14.47
CA THR A 220 9.26 -10.70 15.85
C THR A 220 8.81 -9.25 15.92
N MET A 221 7.83 -8.97 16.78
CA MET A 221 7.34 -7.62 17.11
C MET A 221 7.58 -7.35 18.60
N ASP A 222 8.44 -6.38 18.93
CA ASP A 222 8.68 -5.93 20.32
C ASP A 222 7.97 -4.60 20.58
N ARG A 223 7.05 -4.62 21.55
CA ARG A 223 6.26 -3.48 22.03
C ARG A 223 5.61 -2.70 20.89
N PRO A 224 4.64 -3.32 20.17
CA PRO A 224 3.82 -2.56 19.25
C PRO A 224 3.12 -1.42 19.98
N ARG A 225 2.89 -0.32 19.28
CA ARG A 225 2.29 0.90 19.78
C ARG A 225 1.38 1.43 18.69
N LEU A 226 0.10 1.51 18.98
CA LEU A 226 -0.85 2.11 18.06
C LEU A 226 -0.93 3.61 18.36
N VAL A 227 -0.71 4.40 17.32
CA VAL A 227 -0.68 5.87 17.36
C VAL A 227 -1.88 6.40 16.60
N ILE A 228 -2.64 7.30 17.22
CA ILE A 228 -3.75 8.02 16.59
C ILE A 228 -3.25 9.41 16.20
N TYR A 229 -3.43 9.78 14.94
CA TYR A 229 -3.14 11.10 14.40
C TYR A 229 -4.46 11.87 14.27
N PRO A 230 -4.79 12.78 15.21
CA PRO A 230 -6.05 13.51 15.19
C PRO A 230 -6.06 14.51 14.02
N LEU A 231 -7.25 14.86 13.54
CA LEU A 231 -7.40 15.81 12.44
C LEU A 231 -7.29 17.27 12.90
N GLY A 232 -6.58 18.09 12.13
CA GLY A 232 -6.56 19.56 12.24
C GLY A 232 -5.51 20.13 13.22
N VAL A 233 -5.40 21.46 13.26
CA VAL A 233 -4.38 22.21 14.05
C VAL A 233 -4.57 22.22 15.56
N GLU A 234 -5.78 21.97 16.04
CA GLU A 234 -6.03 21.80 17.48
C GLU A 234 -5.81 20.35 17.93
N ALA A 235 -5.34 19.47 17.04
CA ALA A 235 -4.89 18.11 17.35
C ALA A 235 -3.73 18.16 18.35
N LYS A 236 -4.11 18.17 19.63
CA LYS A 236 -3.16 18.04 20.72
C LYS A 236 -2.61 16.62 20.67
N THR A 237 -1.40 16.51 20.13
CA THR A 237 -0.49 15.35 20.24
C THR A 237 -1.02 14.03 19.69
N ALA A 238 -0.18 13.34 18.92
CA ALA A 238 -0.48 11.98 18.50
C ALA A 238 -0.74 11.14 19.76
N THR A 239 -1.91 10.51 19.84
CA THR A 239 -2.27 9.77 21.05
C THR A 239 -1.72 8.37 20.96
N LEU A 240 -0.78 8.07 21.85
CA LEU A 240 -0.18 6.77 22.01
C LEU A 240 -1.06 5.90 22.90
N THR A 241 -1.49 4.78 22.35
CA THR A 241 -2.07 3.73 23.19
C THR A 241 -0.94 2.90 23.82
N ASP A 242 -1.05 2.64 25.12
CA ASP A 242 -0.11 1.74 25.83
C ASP A 242 -0.58 0.28 25.83
N ALA A 243 -1.63 -0.05 25.07
CA ALA A 243 -2.30 -1.34 25.09
C ALA A 243 -1.36 -2.53 24.83
N PHE A 244 -0.31 -2.35 24.03
CA PHE A 244 0.66 -3.39 23.70
C PHE A 244 2.09 -3.09 24.19
N ASN A 245 2.25 -2.15 25.12
CA ASN A 245 3.58 -1.69 25.56
C ASN A 245 4.41 -2.78 26.29
N SER A 246 3.79 -3.87 26.73
CA SER A 246 4.47 -5.05 27.28
C SER A 246 4.47 -6.25 26.34
N LEU A 247 3.83 -6.15 25.18
CA LEU A 247 3.70 -7.27 24.25
C LEU A 247 5.02 -7.46 23.51
N LYS A 248 5.54 -8.68 23.55
CA LYS A 248 6.54 -9.16 22.60
C LYS A 248 5.97 -10.40 21.93
N LEU A 249 5.84 -10.36 20.62
CA LEU A 249 5.24 -11.42 19.82
C LEU A 249 6.28 -11.99 18.85
N ASP A 250 6.47 -13.29 18.88
CA ASP A 250 7.26 -14.02 17.90
C ASP A 250 6.30 -14.93 17.12
N VAL A 251 5.93 -14.50 15.92
CA VAL A 251 5.00 -15.23 15.05
C VAL A 251 5.83 -16.04 14.04
N PRO A 252 5.80 -17.38 14.09
CA PRO A 252 6.51 -18.24 13.14
C PRO A 252 6.02 -18.04 11.71
N ALA A 253 6.80 -18.49 10.71
CA ALA A 253 6.31 -18.61 9.33
C ALA A 253 5.08 -19.53 9.24
N SER A 254 4.24 -19.35 8.23
CA SER A 254 2.97 -20.06 7.99
C SER A 254 2.02 -20.03 9.20
N SER A 255 1.98 -18.91 9.92
CA SER A 255 1.22 -18.81 11.16
C SER A 255 0.37 -17.56 11.21
N VAL A 256 -0.63 -17.63 12.08
CA VAL A 256 -1.50 -16.52 12.44
C VAL A 256 -1.44 -16.43 13.95
N GLN A 257 -1.23 -15.23 14.48
CA GLN A 257 -1.26 -15.04 15.92
C GLN A 257 -1.92 -13.73 16.29
N GLN A 258 -2.88 -13.84 17.21
CA GLN A 258 -3.57 -12.71 17.79
C GLN A 258 -2.63 -11.82 18.61
N MET A 259 -2.74 -10.51 18.41
CA MET A 259 -2.02 -9.49 19.17
C MET A 259 -2.74 -9.18 20.47
N GLY A 260 -2.11 -9.51 21.60
CA GLY A 260 -2.67 -9.22 22.92
C GLY A 260 -4.03 -9.89 23.13
N GLU A 261 -5.05 -9.11 23.47
CA GLU A 261 -6.43 -9.59 23.63
C GLU A 261 -7.23 -9.62 22.31
N GLY A 262 -6.61 -9.29 21.17
CA GLY A 262 -7.27 -9.25 19.86
C GLY A 262 -8.21 -8.06 19.67
N GLN A 263 -8.29 -7.16 20.64
CA GLN A 263 -9.11 -5.97 20.55
C GLN A 263 -8.44 -4.76 21.20
N ILE A 264 -8.76 -3.57 20.70
CA ILE A 264 -8.37 -2.29 21.30
C ILE A 264 -9.44 -1.22 20.99
N PHE A 265 -9.65 -0.33 21.95
CA PHE A 265 -10.56 0.80 21.80
C PHE A 265 -9.78 2.10 21.71
N LEU A 266 -9.99 2.85 20.64
CA LEU A 266 -9.33 4.12 20.35
C LEU A 266 -10.28 5.26 20.70
N THR A 267 -10.28 5.66 21.97
CA THR A 267 -11.22 6.67 22.49
C THR A 267 -10.98 8.08 21.98
N ASP A 268 -9.75 8.35 21.54
CA ASP A 268 -9.34 9.66 21.01
C ASP A 268 -9.40 9.70 19.47
N TRP A 269 -9.83 8.60 18.84
CA TRP A 269 -10.07 8.58 17.41
C TRP A 269 -11.37 9.30 17.07
N VAL A 270 -11.32 10.11 16.01
CA VAL A 270 -12.49 10.76 15.40
C VAL A 270 -12.59 10.32 13.94
N PRO A 271 -13.78 10.39 13.31
CA PRO A 271 -13.93 10.07 11.89
C PRO A 271 -12.85 10.72 11.02
N GLU A 272 -12.29 9.94 10.09
CA GLU A 272 -11.18 10.29 9.20
C GLU A 272 -9.79 10.45 9.85
N ALA A 273 -9.65 10.32 11.18
CA ALA A 273 -8.33 10.34 11.82
C ALA A 273 -7.49 9.12 11.38
N LYS A 274 -6.18 9.34 11.24
CA LYS A 274 -5.26 8.29 10.80
C LYS A 274 -4.72 7.49 11.99
N ILE A 275 -4.34 6.24 11.76
CA ILE A 275 -3.67 5.39 12.74
C ILE A 275 -2.39 4.78 12.14
N ALA A 276 -1.39 4.50 12.98
CA ALA A 276 -0.19 3.75 12.58
C ALA A 276 0.29 2.81 13.68
N PHE A 277 0.89 1.68 13.30
CA PHE A 277 1.59 0.81 14.23
C PHE A 277 3.07 1.12 14.25
N HIS A 278 3.61 1.36 15.45
CA HIS A 278 5.03 1.56 15.70
C HIS A 278 5.57 0.45 16.59
N PHE A 279 6.83 0.10 16.43
CA PHE A 279 7.48 -1.01 17.11
C PHE A 279 8.82 -0.54 17.64
N LYS A 280 9.18 -0.97 18.84
CA LYS A 280 10.57 -0.80 19.30
C LYS A 280 11.52 -1.64 18.45
N GLU A 281 11.13 -2.86 18.15
CA GLU A 281 11.87 -3.78 17.27
C GLU A 281 10.87 -4.51 16.38
N LEU A 282 11.18 -4.57 15.10
CA LEU A 282 10.47 -5.37 14.11
C LEU A 282 11.52 -6.08 13.25
N LYS A 283 11.48 -7.40 13.18
CA LYS A 283 12.46 -8.18 12.40
C LYS A 283 11.92 -9.54 11.97
N PRO A 284 12.51 -10.17 10.95
CA PRO A 284 12.22 -11.54 10.59
C PRO A 284 12.44 -12.50 11.77
N TYR A 285 11.55 -13.48 11.88
CA TYR A 285 11.64 -14.55 12.86
C TYR A 285 11.76 -15.89 12.16
N THR A 286 12.79 -16.66 12.52
CA THR A 286 13.24 -17.86 11.80
C THR A 286 13.06 -19.15 12.59
N ALA A 287 12.23 -19.16 13.64
CA ALA A 287 11.91 -20.45 14.24
C ALA A 287 11.11 -21.29 13.25
N ALA A 288 11.34 -22.61 13.29
CA ALA A 288 10.51 -23.55 12.55
C ALA A 288 9.04 -23.28 12.90
N ALA A 289 8.22 -23.14 11.86
CA ALA A 289 6.78 -23.09 12.03
C ALA A 289 6.38 -24.23 12.99
N PRO A 290 5.59 -23.98 14.06
CA PRO A 290 4.91 -25.07 14.73
C PRO A 290 4.21 -25.83 13.61
N ALA A 291 4.38 -27.16 13.55
CA ALA A 291 3.83 -27.99 12.49
C ALA A 291 2.40 -27.51 12.22
N GLY A 292 2.21 -26.88 11.04
CA GLY A 292 1.23 -25.82 10.83
C GLY A 292 -0.18 -26.22 11.20
N ASN A 293 -1.06 -25.23 11.38
CA ASN A 293 -2.49 -25.52 11.46
C ASN A 293 -2.85 -26.26 10.15
N PRO A 294 -3.09 -27.58 10.18
CA PRO A 294 -3.19 -28.32 8.95
C PRO A 294 -4.41 -27.82 8.18
N CYS A 295 -4.40 -28.00 6.88
CA CYS A 295 -5.65 -28.21 6.16
C CYS A 295 -6.31 -29.47 6.74
N LEU A 296 -7.08 -29.32 7.82
CA LEU A 296 -7.55 -30.42 8.66
C LEU A 296 -8.54 -31.29 7.90
N ASP A 297 -9.30 -30.69 6.98
CA ASP A 297 -10.13 -31.41 6.01
C ASP A 297 -9.65 -31.21 4.57
N PHE A 298 -8.41 -31.61 4.34
CA PHE A 298 -7.80 -31.67 3.01
C PHE A 298 -8.66 -32.40 1.95
N PRO A 299 -9.35 -33.53 2.25
CA PRO A 299 -10.26 -34.14 1.28
C PRO A 299 -11.37 -33.20 0.78
N THR A 300 -11.98 -32.41 1.67
CA THR A 300 -12.99 -31.43 1.27
C THR A 300 -12.34 -30.26 0.52
N PHE A 301 -11.15 -29.79 0.92
CA PHE A 301 -10.40 -28.79 0.15
C PHE A 301 -10.16 -29.25 -1.30
N ASP A 302 -9.59 -30.44 -1.49
CA ASP A 302 -9.17 -30.95 -2.80
C ASP A 302 -10.38 -31.19 -3.73
N THR A 303 -11.53 -31.61 -3.17
CA THR A 303 -12.73 -31.91 -3.97
C THR A 303 -13.68 -30.73 -4.17
N ARG A 304 -13.66 -29.73 -3.27
CA ARG A 304 -14.61 -28.61 -3.28
C ARG A 304 -13.94 -27.28 -3.58
N ALA A 305 -12.99 -26.85 -2.76
CA ALA A 305 -12.40 -25.52 -2.85
C ALA A 305 -11.40 -25.40 -4.01
N LYS A 306 -10.48 -26.38 -4.14
CA LYS A 306 -9.41 -26.36 -5.13
C LYS A 306 -9.90 -26.19 -6.58
N PRO A 307 -10.95 -26.91 -7.06
CA PRO A 307 -11.47 -26.67 -8.41
C PRO A 307 -11.96 -25.24 -8.64
N GLN A 308 -12.53 -24.61 -7.61
CA GLN A 308 -13.04 -23.23 -7.71
C GLN A 308 -11.91 -22.20 -7.68
N LEU A 309 -10.86 -22.45 -6.88
CA LEU A 309 -9.64 -21.66 -6.83
C LEU A 309 -8.86 -21.67 -8.15
N GLY A 310 -9.16 -22.60 -9.06
CA GLY A 310 -8.61 -22.62 -10.42
C GLY A 310 -8.83 -21.31 -11.19
N ALA A 311 -9.92 -20.59 -10.91
CA ALA A 311 -10.18 -19.27 -11.50
C ALA A 311 -9.17 -18.20 -11.04
N CYS A 312 -8.54 -18.39 -9.88
CA CYS A 312 -7.61 -17.44 -9.26
C CYS A 312 -6.14 -17.72 -9.63
N VAL A 313 -5.82 -18.93 -10.12
CA VAL A 313 -4.44 -19.39 -10.40
C VAL A 313 -3.71 -18.49 -11.38
N GLY A 314 -4.38 -17.97 -12.41
CA GLY A 314 -3.74 -17.10 -13.41
C GLY A 314 -3.19 -15.79 -12.85
N CYS A 315 -3.59 -15.37 -11.65
CA CYS A 315 -3.01 -14.22 -10.95
C CYS A 315 -2.14 -14.68 -9.78
N HIS A 316 -2.64 -15.63 -9.00
CA HIS A 316 -2.05 -16.00 -7.72
C HIS A 316 -1.01 -17.12 -7.79
N ALA A 317 -0.77 -17.72 -8.96
CA ALA A 317 0.27 -18.73 -9.18
C ALA A 317 1.37 -18.29 -10.15
N ASP A 318 1.23 -17.11 -10.76
CA ASP A 318 2.20 -16.56 -11.73
C ASP A 318 3.29 -15.74 -11.01
N GLN A 319 4.12 -14.96 -11.71
CA GLN A 319 5.18 -14.15 -11.06
C GLN A 319 4.68 -12.82 -10.48
N ASN A 320 3.40 -12.77 -10.08
CA ASN A 320 2.80 -11.59 -9.48
C ASN A 320 3.03 -11.63 -7.97
N ASN A 321 4.04 -10.89 -7.52
CA ASN A 321 4.41 -10.84 -6.10
C ASN A 321 3.23 -10.38 -5.25
N GLU A 322 2.56 -9.28 -5.60
CA GLU A 322 1.44 -8.74 -4.82
C GLU A 322 0.31 -9.77 -4.64
N ALA A 323 -0.04 -10.49 -5.71
CA ALA A 323 -1.00 -11.57 -5.65
C ALA A 323 -0.52 -12.73 -4.77
N HIS A 324 0.77 -13.09 -4.77
CA HIS A 324 1.34 -14.12 -3.90
C HIS A 324 1.35 -13.73 -2.42
N LEU A 325 1.68 -12.47 -2.13
CA LEU A 325 1.64 -11.93 -0.77
C LEU A 325 0.22 -11.97 -0.23
N ALA A 326 -0.75 -11.62 -1.09
CA ALA A 326 -2.14 -11.78 -0.78
C ALA A 326 -2.53 -13.26 -0.56
N MET A 327 -2.25 -14.13 -1.53
CA MET A 327 -2.58 -15.55 -1.51
C MET A 327 -1.74 -16.25 -2.59
N ASN A 328 -0.87 -17.17 -2.20
CA ASN A 328 0.00 -17.89 -3.12
C ASN A 328 -0.64 -19.23 -3.54
N LEU A 329 -1.04 -19.32 -4.81
CA LEU A 329 -1.64 -20.52 -5.42
C LEU A 329 -0.65 -21.31 -6.28
N THR A 330 0.65 -21.03 -6.25
CA THR A 330 1.67 -21.80 -6.99
C THR A 330 1.61 -23.30 -6.69
N GLY A 331 1.37 -23.67 -5.44
CA GLY A 331 1.25 -25.06 -4.98
C GLY A 331 -0.11 -25.72 -5.24
N LEU A 332 -1.12 -25.00 -5.76
CA LEU A 332 -2.50 -25.50 -5.84
C LEU A 332 -2.61 -26.79 -6.67
N ASN A 333 -1.83 -26.89 -7.74
CA ASN A 333 -1.81 -28.04 -8.64
C ASN A 333 -0.65 -29.02 -8.39
N ASP A 334 0.25 -28.71 -7.45
CA ASP A 334 1.36 -29.58 -7.08
C ASP A 334 0.93 -30.51 -5.92
N PRO A 335 0.85 -31.84 -6.12
CA PRO A 335 0.50 -32.77 -5.05
C PRO A 335 1.39 -32.68 -3.81
N ALA A 336 2.64 -32.21 -3.94
CA ALA A 336 3.56 -32.05 -2.82
C ALA A 336 3.33 -30.76 -2.02
N ALA A 337 2.73 -29.73 -2.62
CA ALA A 337 2.57 -28.40 -2.02
C ALA A 337 1.12 -27.98 -1.76
N VAL A 338 0.14 -28.70 -2.32
CA VAL A 338 -1.28 -28.36 -2.26
C VAL A 338 -1.84 -28.30 -0.83
N ALA A 339 -1.31 -29.12 0.09
CA ALA A 339 -1.69 -29.07 1.50
C ALA A 339 -1.23 -27.77 2.18
N ASP A 340 -0.02 -27.30 1.85
CA ASP A 340 0.52 -26.03 2.35
C ASP A 340 -0.25 -24.84 1.75
N THR A 341 -0.60 -24.92 0.46
CA THR A 341 -1.49 -23.94 -0.18
C THR A 341 -2.85 -23.86 0.51
N CYS A 342 -3.46 -25.00 0.86
CA CYS A 342 -4.72 -24.99 1.60
C CYS A 342 -4.59 -24.28 2.96
N ALA A 343 -3.57 -24.64 3.75
CA ALA A 343 -3.33 -24.04 5.06
C ALA A 343 -3.13 -22.52 4.95
N GLN A 344 -2.41 -22.06 3.92
CA GLN A 344 -2.20 -20.63 3.67
C GLN A 344 -3.51 -19.88 3.35
N ILE A 345 -4.37 -20.45 2.50
CA ILE A 345 -5.66 -19.84 2.15
C ILE A 345 -6.55 -19.76 3.38
N LEU A 346 -6.64 -20.87 4.13
CA LEU A 346 -7.43 -20.95 5.35
C LEU A 346 -6.98 -19.89 6.37
N ALA A 347 -5.67 -19.72 6.53
CA ALA A 347 -5.12 -18.66 7.35
C ALA A 347 -5.52 -17.28 6.80
N ARG A 348 -5.06 -16.91 5.61
CA ARG A 348 -5.04 -15.49 5.17
C ARG A 348 -6.33 -14.95 4.59
N ARG A 349 -7.27 -15.81 4.21
CA ARG A 349 -8.39 -15.42 3.33
C ARG A 349 -9.75 -15.90 3.79
N VAL A 350 -9.78 -16.72 4.83
CA VAL A 350 -11.00 -17.32 5.36
C VAL A 350 -11.19 -16.86 6.80
N LEU A 351 -12.44 -16.53 7.13
CA LEU A 351 -12.92 -16.35 8.50
C LEU A 351 -13.80 -17.57 8.82
N PRO A 352 -13.30 -18.60 9.53
CA PRO A 352 -14.04 -19.84 9.73
C PRO A 352 -15.36 -19.66 10.48
N ASP A 353 -15.42 -18.74 11.44
CA ASP A 353 -16.62 -18.46 12.24
C ASP A 353 -17.64 -17.55 11.54
N ASP A 354 -17.20 -16.84 10.50
CA ASP A 354 -18.08 -16.07 9.62
C ASP A 354 -17.65 -16.25 8.15
N PRO A 355 -17.97 -17.41 7.55
CA PRO A 355 -17.56 -17.69 6.17
C PRO A 355 -18.03 -16.60 5.22
N GLY A 356 -19.23 -16.03 5.44
CA GLY A 356 -19.83 -15.02 4.57
C GLY A 356 -19.00 -13.75 4.40
N ASN A 357 -18.24 -13.38 5.44
CA ASN A 357 -17.36 -12.21 5.47
C ASN A 357 -15.88 -12.55 5.20
N SER A 358 -15.57 -13.79 4.80
CA SER A 358 -14.22 -14.16 4.39
C SER A 358 -13.72 -13.29 3.22
N LEU A 359 -12.47 -12.85 3.28
CA LEU A 359 -11.84 -12.03 2.25
C LEU A 359 -11.93 -12.64 0.86
N ILE A 360 -11.82 -13.97 0.75
CA ILE A 360 -11.96 -14.67 -0.53
C ILE A 360 -13.31 -14.40 -1.21
N PHE A 361 -14.38 -14.14 -0.46
CA PHE A 361 -15.69 -13.78 -1.00
C PHE A 361 -15.83 -12.28 -1.19
N LEU A 362 -15.46 -11.48 -0.19
CA LEU A 362 -15.55 -10.01 -0.27
C LEU A 362 -14.78 -9.47 -1.48
N ASN A 363 -13.58 -10.04 -1.72
CA ASN A 363 -12.74 -9.67 -2.84
C ASN A 363 -13.30 -10.13 -4.18
N THR A 364 -13.96 -11.28 -4.28
CA THR A 364 -14.39 -11.82 -5.59
C THR A 364 -15.85 -11.54 -5.95
N ASP A 365 -16.64 -10.98 -5.03
CA ASP A 365 -18.06 -10.65 -5.25
C ASP A 365 -18.25 -9.63 -6.39
N PRO A 366 -19.05 -9.95 -7.44
CA PRO A 366 -19.35 -9.04 -8.55
C PRO A 366 -19.91 -7.68 -8.14
N SER A 367 -20.60 -7.64 -7.00
CA SER A 367 -21.28 -6.47 -6.46
C SER A 367 -20.59 -5.89 -5.23
N GLY A 368 -19.53 -6.55 -4.74
CA GLY A 368 -18.83 -6.17 -3.53
C GLY A 368 -17.94 -4.95 -3.73
N PRO A 369 -17.78 -4.09 -2.71
CA PRO A 369 -17.02 -2.85 -2.80
C PRO A 369 -15.49 -3.05 -2.77
N ALA A 370 -15.01 -4.28 -2.56
CA ALA A 370 -13.58 -4.55 -2.48
C ALA A 370 -12.90 -4.32 -3.85
N THR A 371 -11.71 -3.75 -3.84
CA THR A 371 -10.93 -3.31 -5.02
C THR A 371 -10.15 -4.43 -5.73
N HIS A 372 -10.48 -5.68 -5.46
CA HIS A 372 -9.74 -6.82 -6.02
C HIS A 372 -9.91 -6.95 -7.54
N GLN A 373 -8.80 -7.29 -8.20
CA GLN A 373 -8.68 -7.33 -9.65
C GLN A 373 -9.66 -8.18 -10.41
N PHE A 374 -9.92 -9.31 -9.79
CA PHE A 374 -10.81 -10.31 -10.31
C PHE A 374 -12.09 -10.25 -9.51
N LYS A 375 -13.17 -9.94 -10.22
CA LYS A 375 -14.54 -10.17 -9.78
C LYS A 375 -15.15 -11.23 -10.68
N PHE A 376 -15.97 -12.09 -10.11
CA PHE A 376 -16.76 -12.99 -10.94
C PHE A 376 -17.78 -12.17 -11.75
N GLY A 377 -17.63 -12.11 -13.07
CA GLY A 377 -18.54 -11.33 -13.92
C GLY A 377 -19.98 -11.89 -13.98
N ASP A 378 -20.17 -13.16 -13.61
CA ASP A 378 -21.48 -13.82 -13.53
C ASP A 378 -21.84 -14.13 -12.07
N PRO A 379 -22.95 -13.60 -11.53
CA PRO A 379 -23.39 -13.88 -10.16
C PRO A 379 -23.66 -15.37 -9.88
N GLY A 380 -24.06 -16.15 -10.88
CA GLY A 380 -24.28 -17.60 -10.73
C GLY A 380 -22.97 -18.37 -10.52
N VAL A 381 -21.92 -18.00 -11.25
CA VAL A 381 -20.56 -18.54 -11.06
C VAL A 381 -20.03 -18.13 -9.69
N PHE A 382 -20.19 -16.87 -9.28
CA PHE A 382 -19.81 -16.42 -7.93
C PHE A 382 -20.52 -17.21 -6.83
N ASN A 383 -21.83 -17.39 -6.94
CA ASN A 383 -22.59 -18.15 -5.94
C ASN A 383 -22.15 -19.62 -5.88
N THR A 384 -21.75 -20.21 -7.00
CA THR A 384 -21.18 -21.56 -7.05
C THR A 384 -19.82 -21.59 -6.33
N PHE A 385 -18.92 -20.66 -6.67
CA PHE A 385 -17.63 -20.50 -6.00
C PHE A 385 -17.81 -20.34 -4.48
N LYS A 386 -18.68 -19.41 -4.06
CA LYS A 386 -18.97 -19.13 -2.66
C LYS A 386 -19.54 -20.35 -1.95
N SER A 387 -20.51 -21.04 -2.56
CA SER A 387 -21.13 -22.23 -1.97
C SER A 387 -20.12 -23.37 -1.76
N GLU A 388 -19.31 -23.69 -2.77
CA GLU A 388 -18.36 -24.81 -2.69
C GLU A 388 -17.21 -24.52 -1.73
N ILE A 389 -16.70 -23.29 -1.69
CA ILE A 389 -15.68 -22.89 -0.71
C ILE A 389 -16.28 -22.84 0.70
N THR A 390 -17.52 -22.38 0.88
CA THR A 390 -18.18 -22.38 2.20
C THR A 390 -18.29 -23.80 2.76
N VAL A 391 -18.63 -24.80 1.93
CA VAL A 391 -18.65 -26.21 2.35
C VAL A 391 -17.29 -26.66 2.89
N TRP A 392 -16.19 -26.24 2.25
CA TRP A 392 -14.85 -26.53 2.76
C TRP A 392 -14.54 -25.78 4.07
N ILE A 393 -14.84 -24.48 4.16
CA ILE A 393 -14.62 -23.68 5.38
C ILE A 393 -15.35 -24.29 6.58
N GLU A 394 -16.61 -24.69 6.41
CA GLU A 394 -17.40 -25.34 7.46
C GLU A 394 -16.81 -26.69 7.88
N ALA A 395 -16.26 -27.45 6.92
CA ALA A 395 -15.63 -28.73 7.19
C ALA A 395 -14.30 -28.58 7.94
N GLU A 396 -13.47 -27.60 7.57
CA GLU A 396 -12.27 -27.22 8.33
C GLU A 396 -12.62 -26.82 9.76
N ARG A 397 -13.65 -25.99 9.95
CA ARG A 397 -14.13 -25.60 11.27
C ARG A 397 -14.59 -26.80 12.09
N ALA A 398 -15.33 -27.73 11.49
CA ALA A 398 -15.75 -28.95 12.15
C ALA A 398 -14.55 -29.84 12.56
N ALA A 399 -13.55 -29.94 11.70
CA ALA A 399 -12.33 -30.68 11.96
C ALA A 399 -11.49 -30.02 13.09
N ALA A 400 -11.40 -28.69 13.12
CA ALA A 400 -10.75 -27.92 14.18
C ALA A 400 -11.42 -28.18 15.54
N MET A 401 -12.75 -28.07 15.62
CA MET A 401 -13.51 -28.39 16.84
C MET A 401 -13.29 -29.83 17.30
N ALA A 402 -13.25 -30.80 16.36
CA ALA A 402 -13.00 -32.20 16.68
C ALA A 402 -11.56 -32.46 17.18
N ALA A 403 -10.60 -31.66 16.71
CA ALA A 403 -9.22 -31.65 17.19
C ALA A 403 -9.04 -30.91 18.52
N GLY A 404 -10.08 -30.20 18.99
CA GLY A 404 -10.04 -29.38 20.21
C GLY A 404 -9.25 -28.09 20.02
N GLN A 405 -9.23 -27.55 18.81
CA GLN A 405 -8.69 -26.23 18.47
C GLN A 405 -9.75 -25.14 18.59
#